data_AF-A0AAG5DTP3-F1
#
_entry.id   AF-A0AAG5DTP3-F1
#
_cell.length_a   1.000
_cell.length_b   1.000
_cell.length_c   1.000
_cell.angle_alpha   90.00
_cell.angle_beta   90.00
_cell.angle_gamma   90.00
#
_symmetry.space_group_name_H-M   'P 1'
#
loop_
_entity.id
_entity.type
_entity.pdbx_description
1 polymer ?
#
loop_
_entity_poly.entity_id
_entity_poly.type
_entity_poly.pdbx_seq_one_letter_code
_entity_poly.pdbx_strand_id
1 'polypeptide(L)'
;MAEMEDSITGLDEATNLQRLLIKRVLEDIVPSFETLLKQTKEERLIWKERALKAEDKVSLLERQLKEKTNQVQQFKSSYQGQYQLMMKTGAVLSEVVWKSFKNHTNVKLLVQAEETMDKYCALSLGIIDSFLQAFRTEMPPSHSLEYVFMIGVIGALANLAAFSEGRNFLAKEENGLQLLKKLLTEQEHWGLTQGKCMKRIVLTLAYNMTLVDNVALFVLSEEMLTNAILKCLGVNDAPDVVSAAMLLIYRLLEVSFHAGIPSALPEKIPWSLIRSMTTSSDPQLEGNSKMLMEFMETFAGSS
;
A
#
# COMPACT_ATOMS: atom_id res chain seq x y z
N MET A 1 14.95 -35.23 -107.34
CA MET A 1 15.89 -36.03 -106.51
C MET A 1 16.39 -35.22 -105.33
N ALA A 2 16.87 -33.99 -105.50
CA ALA A 2 17.27 -33.10 -104.39
C ALA A 2 16.15 -32.83 -103.34
N GLU A 3 14.90 -32.60 -103.76
CA GLU A 3 13.77 -32.36 -102.83
C GLU A 3 13.36 -33.58 -102.00
N MET A 4 13.68 -34.79 -102.47
CA MET A 4 13.33 -36.04 -101.80
C MET A 4 14.42 -36.45 -100.79
N GLU A 5 15.68 -36.11 -101.05
CA GLU A 5 16.78 -36.22 -100.08
C GLU A 5 16.63 -35.21 -98.94
N ASP A 6 16.26 -33.96 -99.22
CA ASP A 6 15.99 -32.91 -98.20
C ASP A 6 14.81 -33.27 -97.28
N SER A 7 13.80 -33.96 -97.82
CA SER A 7 12.65 -34.42 -97.03
C SER A 7 12.99 -35.65 -96.16
N ILE A 8 13.98 -36.45 -96.54
CA ILE A 8 14.43 -37.62 -95.77
C ILE A 8 15.39 -37.18 -94.66
N THR A 9 16.31 -36.25 -94.93
CA THR A 9 17.19 -35.65 -93.92
C THR A 9 16.39 -34.86 -92.87
N GLY A 10 15.39 -34.08 -93.28
CA GLY A 10 14.50 -33.39 -92.35
C GLY A 10 13.68 -34.33 -91.45
N LEU A 11 13.31 -35.52 -91.95
CA LEU A 11 12.61 -36.54 -91.17
C LEU A 11 13.56 -37.21 -90.15
N ASP A 12 14.81 -37.45 -90.52
CA ASP A 12 15.82 -38.08 -89.67
C ASP A 12 16.30 -37.11 -88.56
N GLU A 13 16.41 -35.82 -88.86
CA GLU A 13 16.65 -34.75 -87.89
C GLU A 13 15.50 -34.60 -86.90
N ALA A 14 14.25 -34.59 -87.37
CA ALA A 14 13.07 -34.56 -86.51
C ALA A 14 12.99 -35.78 -85.59
N THR A 15 13.33 -36.97 -86.12
CA THR A 15 13.35 -38.21 -85.35
C THR A 15 14.47 -38.21 -84.30
N ASN A 16 15.65 -37.68 -84.62
CA ASN A 16 16.74 -37.52 -83.66
C ASN A 16 16.43 -36.50 -82.57
N LEU A 17 15.81 -35.37 -82.92
CA LEU A 17 15.35 -34.37 -81.95
C LEU A 17 14.31 -34.97 -80.99
N GLN A 18 13.38 -35.76 -81.52
CA GLN A 18 12.35 -36.44 -80.73
C GLN A 18 12.96 -37.49 -79.78
N ARG A 19 13.95 -38.27 -80.24
CA ARG A 19 14.71 -39.18 -79.36
C ARG A 19 15.47 -38.43 -78.26
N LEU A 20 16.07 -37.29 -78.58
CA LEU A 20 16.80 -36.47 -77.61
C LEU A 20 15.88 -35.88 -76.54
N LEU A 21 14.68 -35.42 -76.94
CA LEU A 21 13.64 -34.95 -76.04
C LEU A 21 13.10 -36.08 -75.15
N ILE A 22 12.80 -37.25 -75.72
CA ILE A 22 12.35 -38.42 -74.95
C ILE A 22 13.42 -38.83 -73.93
N LYS A 23 14.68 -38.87 -74.37
CA LYS A 23 15.82 -39.19 -73.50
C LYS A 23 15.94 -38.18 -72.36
N ARG A 24 15.87 -36.88 -72.64
CA ARG A 24 15.92 -35.81 -71.63
C ARG A 24 14.76 -35.88 -70.64
N VAL A 25 13.55 -36.19 -71.13
CA VAL A 25 12.38 -36.36 -70.27
C VAL A 25 12.56 -37.56 -69.33
N LEU A 26 13.00 -38.70 -69.86
CA LEU A 26 13.15 -39.94 -69.09
C LEU A 26 14.36 -39.93 -68.15
N GLU A 27 15.48 -39.32 -68.55
CA GLU A 27 16.74 -39.37 -67.80
C GLU A 27 16.92 -38.18 -66.84
N ASP A 28 16.41 -36.99 -67.17
CA ASP A 28 16.61 -35.80 -66.33
C ASP A 28 15.33 -35.39 -65.60
N ILE A 29 14.21 -35.30 -66.33
CA ILE A 29 12.98 -34.69 -65.80
C ILE A 29 12.25 -35.66 -64.87
N VAL A 30 12.03 -36.90 -65.30
CA VAL A 30 11.32 -37.92 -64.49
C VAL A 30 12.03 -38.18 -63.16
N PRO A 31 13.35 -38.44 -63.11
CA PRO A 31 14.06 -38.67 -61.84
C PRO A 31 14.07 -37.44 -60.92
N SER A 32 14.14 -36.23 -61.50
CA SER A 32 14.02 -34.97 -60.75
C SER A 32 12.65 -34.86 -60.06
N PHE A 33 11.56 -35.14 -60.79
CA PHE A 33 10.22 -35.15 -60.21
C PHE A 33 10.02 -36.26 -59.19
N GLU A 34 10.57 -37.45 -59.40
CA GLU A 34 10.52 -38.55 -58.42
C GLU A 34 11.25 -38.18 -57.12
N THR A 35 12.40 -37.51 -57.24
CA THR A 35 13.17 -37.02 -56.08
C THR A 35 12.39 -35.95 -55.32
N LEU A 36 11.82 -34.97 -56.02
CA LEU A 36 11.00 -33.91 -55.42
C LEU A 36 9.75 -34.49 -54.74
N LEU A 37 9.08 -35.46 -55.38
CA LEU A 37 7.92 -36.16 -54.83
C LEU A 37 8.28 -36.89 -53.52
N LYS A 38 9.45 -37.54 -53.49
CA LYS A 38 9.94 -38.25 -52.30
C LYS A 38 10.27 -37.27 -51.17
N GLN A 39 10.99 -36.19 -51.45
CA GLN A 39 11.29 -35.13 -50.48
C GLN A 39 10.01 -34.51 -49.90
N THR A 40 9.05 -34.16 -50.77
CA THR A 40 7.78 -33.57 -50.34
C THR A 40 6.98 -34.53 -49.43
N LYS A 41 7.02 -35.84 -49.71
CA LYS A 41 6.39 -36.86 -48.86
C LYS A 41 7.06 -36.96 -47.48
N GLU A 42 8.39 -36.93 -47.42
CA GLU A 42 9.16 -36.95 -46.17
C GLU A 42 8.90 -35.69 -45.33
N GLU A 43 8.95 -34.51 -45.95
CA GLU A 43 8.62 -33.23 -45.28
C GLU A 43 7.20 -33.22 -44.75
N ARG A 44 6.22 -33.69 -45.53
CA ARG A 44 4.83 -33.82 -45.09
C ARG A 44 4.71 -34.70 -43.85
N LEU A 45 5.49 -35.78 -43.77
CA LEU A 45 5.49 -36.68 -42.61
C LEU A 45 6.04 -35.98 -41.36
N ILE A 46 7.16 -35.25 -41.50
CA ILE A 46 7.76 -34.45 -40.43
C ILE A 46 6.79 -33.38 -39.92
N TRP A 47 6.13 -32.65 -40.83
CA TRP A 47 5.15 -31.64 -40.48
C TRP A 47 3.93 -32.24 -39.77
N LYS A 48 3.47 -33.41 -40.21
CA LYS A 48 2.36 -34.12 -39.55
C LYS A 48 2.74 -34.53 -38.12
N GLU A 49 3.94 -35.05 -37.90
CA GLU A 49 4.41 -35.39 -36.56
C GLU A 49 4.54 -34.17 -35.65
N ARG A 50 5.07 -33.05 -36.19
CA ARG A 50 5.16 -31.78 -35.45
C ARG A 50 3.78 -31.22 -35.09
N ALA A 51 2.82 -31.30 -36.00
CA ALA A 51 1.44 -30.86 -35.76
C ALA A 51 0.79 -31.66 -34.62
N LEU A 52 0.94 -32.98 -34.63
CA LEU A 52 0.44 -33.85 -33.55
C LEU A 52 1.07 -33.51 -32.20
N LYS A 53 2.40 -33.35 -32.14
CA LYS A 53 3.09 -32.93 -30.90
C LYS A 53 2.63 -31.57 -30.40
N ALA A 54 2.32 -30.64 -31.31
CA ALA A 54 1.79 -29.34 -30.96
C ALA A 54 0.36 -29.44 -30.40
N GLU A 55 -0.50 -30.25 -31.01
CA GLU A 55 -1.89 -30.49 -30.57
C GLU A 55 -1.94 -31.12 -29.16
N ASP A 56 -1.08 -32.11 -28.89
CA ASP A 56 -0.94 -32.70 -27.55
C ASP A 56 -0.50 -31.66 -26.52
N LYS A 57 0.46 -30.80 -26.89
CA LYS A 57 0.98 -29.74 -26.00
C LYS A 57 -0.08 -28.67 -25.73
N VAL A 58 -0.85 -28.26 -26.74
CA VAL A 58 -1.98 -27.32 -26.58
C VAL A 58 -3.01 -27.91 -25.64
N SER A 59 -3.42 -29.16 -25.86
CA SER A 59 -4.39 -29.86 -25.01
C SER A 59 -3.93 -29.95 -23.54
N LEU A 60 -2.64 -30.22 -23.31
CA LEU A 60 -2.07 -30.22 -21.97
C LEU A 60 -2.11 -28.82 -21.31
N LEU A 61 -1.73 -27.78 -22.06
CA LEU A 61 -1.73 -26.40 -21.57
C LEU A 61 -3.14 -25.90 -21.26
N GLU A 62 -4.13 -26.23 -22.09
CA GLU A 62 -5.54 -25.90 -21.85
C GLU A 62 -6.06 -26.55 -20.56
N ARG A 63 -5.71 -27.82 -20.32
CA ARG A 63 -6.05 -28.50 -19.07
C ARG A 63 -5.40 -27.81 -17.87
N GLN A 64 -4.10 -27.50 -17.94
CA GLN A 64 -3.40 -26.80 -16.87
C GLN A 64 -3.97 -25.41 -16.60
N LEU A 65 -4.30 -24.66 -17.66
CA LEU A 65 -4.93 -23.35 -17.55
C LEU A 65 -6.29 -23.45 -16.85
N LYS A 66 -7.10 -24.45 -17.21
CA LYS A 66 -8.40 -24.70 -16.57
C LYS A 66 -8.26 -25.06 -15.10
N GLU A 67 -7.34 -25.95 -14.76
CA GLU A 67 -7.04 -26.32 -13.37
C GLU A 67 -6.58 -25.12 -12.55
N LYS A 68 -5.66 -24.31 -13.09
CA LYS A 68 -5.16 -23.09 -12.43
C LYS A 68 -6.24 -22.04 -12.26
N THR A 69 -7.08 -21.86 -13.26
CA THR A 69 -8.23 -20.93 -13.20
C THR A 69 -9.21 -21.36 -12.11
N ASN A 70 -9.52 -22.65 -12.02
CA ASN A 70 -10.39 -23.17 -10.97
C ASN A 70 -9.78 -23.00 -9.57
N GLN A 71 -8.47 -23.25 -9.42
CA GLN A 71 -7.77 -23.03 -8.15
C GLN A 71 -7.81 -21.56 -7.72
N VAL A 72 -7.52 -20.63 -8.64
CA VAL A 72 -7.59 -19.19 -8.38
C VAL A 72 -9.00 -18.78 -7.95
N GLN A 73 -10.03 -19.29 -8.64
CA GLN A 73 -11.42 -18.97 -8.30
C GLN A 73 -11.82 -19.51 -6.91
N GLN A 74 -11.39 -20.73 -6.57
CA GLN A 74 -11.63 -21.32 -5.26
C GLN A 74 -10.94 -20.51 -4.15
N PHE A 75 -9.67 -20.14 -4.34
CA PHE A 75 -8.94 -19.31 -3.38
C PHE A 75 -9.56 -17.92 -3.23
N LYS A 76 -9.97 -17.29 -4.33
CA LYS A 76 -10.64 -15.99 -4.31
C LYS A 76 -11.93 -16.03 -3.50
N SER A 77 -12.76 -17.07 -3.70
CA SER A 77 -14.00 -17.25 -2.95
C SER A 77 -13.76 -17.45 -1.45
N SER A 78 -12.82 -18.32 -1.09
CA SER A 78 -12.46 -18.57 0.32
C SER A 78 -11.89 -17.32 0.99
N TYR A 79 -10.97 -16.63 0.33
CA TYR A 79 -10.36 -15.40 0.82
C TYR A 79 -11.40 -14.30 1.04
N GLN A 80 -12.33 -14.12 0.09
CA GLN A 80 -13.41 -13.14 0.23
C GLN A 80 -14.29 -13.44 1.45
N GLY A 81 -14.63 -14.71 1.70
CA GLY A 81 -15.38 -15.10 2.89
C GLY A 81 -14.65 -14.80 4.20
N GLN A 82 -13.38 -15.17 4.29
CA GLN A 82 -12.55 -14.93 5.48
C GLN A 82 -12.32 -13.45 5.73
N TYR A 83 -12.05 -12.68 4.66
CA TYR A 83 -11.91 -11.24 4.71
C TYR A 83 -13.17 -10.57 5.27
N GLN A 84 -14.35 -10.93 4.74
CA GLN A 84 -15.62 -10.36 5.21
C GLN A 84 -15.89 -10.69 6.69
N LEU A 85 -15.60 -11.92 7.12
CA LEU A 85 -15.73 -12.30 8.53
C LEU A 85 -14.76 -11.51 9.41
N MET A 86 -13.49 -11.42 9.01
CA MET A 86 -12.46 -10.66 9.73
C MET A 86 -12.86 -9.19 9.86
N MET A 87 -13.32 -8.56 8.77
CA MET A 87 -13.69 -7.15 8.80
C MET A 87 -14.88 -6.86 9.68
N LYS A 88 -15.93 -7.70 9.63
CA LYS A 88 -17.09 -7.57 10.51
C LYS A 88 -16.71 -7.78 11.98
N THR A 89 -15.90 -8.79 12.25
CA THR A 89 -15.44 -9.12 13.61
C THR A 89 -14.57 -8.00 14.16
N GLY A 90 -13.58 -7.54 13.39
CA GLY A 90 -12.71 -6.42 13.74
C GLY A 90 -13.48 -5.14 14.00
N ALA A 91 -14.42 -4.76 13.12
CA ALA A 91 -15.26 -3.58 13.31
C ALA A 91 -16.05 -3.66 14.63
N VAL A 92 -16.71 -4.78 14.92
CA VAL A 92 -17.48 -4.95 16.17
C VAL A 92 -16.57 -4.95 17.41
N LEU A 93 -15.49 -5.73 17.39
CA LEU A 93 -14.60 -5.85 18.55
C LEU A 93 -13.88 -4.53 18.84
N SER A 94 -13.39 -3.83 17.81
CA SER A 94 -12.75 -2.53 17.98
C SER A 94 -13.73 -1.49 18.54
N GLU A 95 -15.00 -1.51 18.14
CA GLU A 95 -16.02 -0.63 18.70
C GLU A 95 -16.29 -0.93 20.18
N VAL A 96 -16.37 -2.21 20.56
CA VAL A 96 -16.53 -2.63 21.97
C VAL A 96 -15.36 -2.14 22.81
N VAL A 97 -14.12 -2.35 22.35
CA VAL A 97 -12.92 -1.89 23.07
C VAL A 97 -12.88 -0.37 23.13
N TRP A 98 -13.19 0.32 22.03
CA TRP A 98 -13.25 1.78 21.98
C TRP A 98 -14.25 2.35 22.98
N LYS A 99 -15.44 1.75 23.09
CA LYS A 99 -16.46 2.12 24.08
C LYS A 99 -16.01 1.80 25.50
N SER A 100 -15.36 0.66 25.73
CA SER A 100 -14.84 0.28 27.05
C SER A 100 -13.83 1.30 27.56
N PHE A 101 -12.90 1.74 26.71
CA PHE A 101 -11.89 2.73 27.07
C PHE A 101 -12.42 4.16 27.25
N LYS A 102 -13.71 4.44 26.96
CA LYS A 102 -14.33 5.73 27.36
C LYS A 102 -14.55 5.82 28.87
N ASN A 103 -14.55 4.69 29.58
CA ASN A 103 -14.78 4.64 31.01
C ASN A 103 -13.46 4.48 31.78
N HIS A 104 -13.15 5.45 32.64
CA HIS A 104 -11.93 5.46 33.45
C HIS A 104 -11.75 4.21 34.31
N THR A 105 -12.83 3.71 34.93
CA THR A 105 -12.81 2.50 35.76
C THR A 105 -12.39 1.27 34.95
N ASN A 106 -12.89 1.15 33.72
CA ASN A 106 -12.53 0.06 32.83
C ASN A 106 -11.05 0.15 32.43
N VAL A 107 -10.57 1.35 32.08
CA VAL A 107 -9.16 1.57 31.75
C VAL A 107 -8.27 1.14 32.93
N LYS A 108 -8.58 1.61 34.14
CA LYS A 108 -7.82 1.28 35.34
C LYS A 108 -7.78 -0.23 35.61
N LEU A 109 -8.87 -0.94 35.39
CA LEU A 109 -8.93 -2.40 35.57
C LEU A 109 -8.16 -3.14 34.47
N LEU A 110 -8.29 -2.73 33.21
CA LEU A 110 -7.67 -3.42 32.08
C LEU A 110 -6.15 -3.27 32.07
N VAL A 111 -5.61 -2.09 32.40
CA VAL A 111 -4.16 -1.88 32.44
C VAL A 111 -3.47 -2.66 33.56
N GLN A 112 -4.19 -3.18 34.55
CA GLN A 112 -3.63 -4.10 35.55
C GLN A 112 -3.30 -5.47 34.93
N ALA A 113 -3.96 -5.84 33.83
CA ALA A 113 -3.63 -7.03 33.05
C ALA A 113 -2.56 -6.69 32.00
N GLU A 114 -1.38 -6.27 32.46
CA GLU A 114 -0.30 -5.69 31.63
C GLU A 114 0.04 -6.54 30.41
N GLU A 115 0.27 -7.84 30.57
CA GLU A 115 0.59 -8.76 29.46
C GLU A 115 -0.52 -8.80 28.40
N THR A 116 -1.79 -8.75 28.82
CA THR A 116 -2.92 -8.76 27.88
C THR A 116 -3.02 -7.44 27.13
N MET A 117 -2.78 -6.33 27.82
CA MET A 117 -2.81 -5.00 27.23
C MET A 117 -1.61 -4.75 26.30
N ASP A 118 -0.44 -5.31 26.61
CA ASP A 118 0.71 -5.24 25.70
C ASP A 118 0.46 -6.05 24.42
N LYS A 119 -0.12 -7.26 24.54
CA LYS A 119 -0.61 -8.03 23.38
C LYS A 119 -1.64 -7.25 22.56
N TYR A 120 -2.51 -6.48 23.21
CA TYR A 120 -3.44 -5.59 22.51
C TYR A 120 -2.71 -4.48 21.75
N CYS A 121 -1.67 -3.88 22.32
CA CYS A 121 -0.82 -2.92 21.62
C CYS A 121 -0.12 -3.54 20.40
N ALA A 122 0.50 -4.72 20.57
CA ALA A 122 1.15 -5.44 19.48
C ALA A 122 0.15 -5.82 18.36
N LEU A 123 -1.05 -6.28 18.73
CA LEU A 123 -2.12 -6.55 17.77
C LEU A 123 -2.54 -5.29 17.02
N SER A 124 -2.71 -4.18 17.73
CA SER A 124 -3.08 -2.89 17.13
C SER A 124 -2.02 -2.42 16.14
N LEU A 125 -0.73 -2.61 16.46
CA LEU A 125 0.37 -2.28 15.55
C LEU A 125 0.30 -3.11 14.26
N GLY A 126 0.11 -4.43 14.37
CA GLY A 126 -0.05 -5.30 13.20
C GLY A 126 -1.28 -4.98 12.35
N ILE A 127 -2.38 -4.54 12.97
CA ILE A 127 -3.59 -4.07 12.27
C ILE A 127 -3.28 -2.77 11.50
N ILE A 128 -2.63 -1.80 12.14
CA ILE A 128 -2.24 -0.52 11.51
C ILE A 128 -1.30 -0.75 10.34
N ASP A 129 -0.28 -1.60 10.50
CA ASP A 129 0.66 -1.93 9.43
C ASP A 129 -0.04 -2.60 8.24
N SER A 130 -0.90 -3.57 8.52
CA SER A 130 -1.65 -4.28 7.47
C SER A 130 -2.59 -3.32 6.72
N PHE A 131 -3.25 -2.43 7.44
CA PHE A 131 -4.13 -1.42 6.84
C PHE A 131 -3.37 -0.44 5.96
N LEU A 132 -2.27 0.12 6.49
CA LEU A 132 -1.43 1.04 5.72
C LEU A 132 -0.84 0.35 4.48
N GLN A 133 -0.49 -0.94 4.57
CA GLN A 133 -0.04 -1.70 3.41
C GLN A 133 -1.13 -1.90 2.35
N ALA A 134 -2.37 -2.17 2.78
CA ALA A 134 -3.50 -2.39 1.87
C ALA A 134 -3.99 -1.09 1.21
N PHE A 135 -3.93 0.03 1.93
CA PHE A 135 -4.53 1.32 1.55
C PHE A 135 -3.50 2.43 1.32
N ARG A 136 -2.28 2.08 0.87
CA ARG A 136 -1.17 3.03 0.66
C ARG A 136 -1.53 4.22 -0.23
N THR A 137 -2.27 3.98 -1.30
CA THR A 137 -2.54 4.99 -2.33
C THR A 137 -3.92 5.61 -2.21
N GLU A 138 -4.85 4.94 -1.55
CA GLU A 138 -6.24 5.36 -1.46
C GLU A 138 -6.87 4.85 -0.16
N MET A 139 -7.49 5.76 0.59
CA MET A 139 -8.21 5.41 1.81
C MET A 139 -9.56 4.76 1.48
N PRO A 140 -9.97 3.75 2.26
CA PRO A 140 -11.29 3.15 2.07
C PRO A 140 -12.41 4.17 2.35
N PRO A 141 -13.60 3.98 1.76
CA PRO A 141 -14.76 4.84 2.02
C PRO A 141 -15.10 4.90 3.51
N SER A 142 -15.54 6.06 4.00
CA SER A 142 -15.83 6.29 5.42
C SER A 142 -16.93 5.40 6.03
N HIS A 143 -17.76 4.78 5.20
CA HIS A 143 -18.81 3.84 5.60
C HIS A 143 -18.39 2.37 5.46
N SER A 144 -17.17 2.09 5.01
CA SER A 144 -16.67 0.74 4.85
C SER A 144 -16.30 0.14 6.21
N LEU A 145 -16.31 -1.20 6.30
CA LEU A 145 -15.92 -1.89 7.53
C LEU A 145 -14.44 -1.67 7.86
N GLU A 146 -13.60 -1.50 6.84
CA GLU A 146 -12.17 -1.21 6.95
C GLU A 146 -11.92 0.12 7.63
N TYR A 147 -12.65 1.15 7.19
CA TYR A 147 -12.59 2.46 7.79
C TYR A 147 -13.08 2.43 9.23
N VAL A 148 -14.25 1.82 9.48
CA VAL A 148 -14.85 1.74 10.82
C VAL A 148 -13.95 0.95 11.78
N PHE A 149 -13.39 -0.17 11.33
CA PHE A 149 -12.45 -0.97 12.13
C PHE A 149 -11.21 -0.15 12.50
N MET A 150 -10.60 0.53 11.54
CA MET A 150 -9.41 1.32 11.78
C MET A 150 -9.67 2.50 12.74
N ILE A 151 -10.77 3.23 12.55
CA ILE A 151 -11.21 4.28 13.49
C ILE A 151 -11.42 3.71 14.89
N GLY A 152 -12.04 2.54 15.01
CA GLY A 152 -12.25 1.86 16.29
C GLY A 152 -10.93 1.55 17.00
N VAL A 153 -9.92 1.05 16.28
CA VAL A 153 -8.60 0.75 16.83
C VAL A 153 -7.87 2.01 17.31
N ILE A 154 -7.69 3.01 16.44
CA ILE A 154 -6.96 4.23 16.81
C ILE A 154 -7.73 5.06 17.86
N GLY A 155 -9.07 5.05 17.79
CA GLY A 155 -9.95 5.71 18.75
C GLY A 155 -9.93 5.06 20.12
N ALA A 156 -9.80 3.73 20.17
CA ALA A 156 -9.58 3.00 21.41
C ALA A 156 -8.26 3.43 22.05
N LEU A 157 -7.15 3.44 21.29
CA LEU A 157 -5.85 3.89 21.81
C LEU A 157 -5.91 5.34 22.31
N ALA A 158 -6.54 6.25 21.57
CA ALA A 158 -6.69 7.65 21.99
C ALA A 158 -7.47 7.79 23.31
N ASN A 159 -8.54 7.01 23.49
CA ASN A 159 -9.30 6.98 24.74
C ASN A 159 -8.51 6.36 25.89
N LEU A 160 -7.74 5.30 25.62
CA LEU A 160 -6.86 4.69 26.62
C LEU A 160 -5.87 5.75 27.14
N ALA A 161 -5.22 6.49 26.25
CA ALA A 161 -4.27 7.55 26.61
C ALA A 161 -4.94 8.77 27.31
N ALA A 162 -6.24 8.98 27.17
CA ALA A 162 -6.93 10.11 27.80
C ALA A 162 -6.87 10.05 29.34
N PHE A 163 -6.78 8.85 29.92
CA PHE A 163 -6.66 8.64 31.37
C PHE A 163 -5.21 8.40 31.80
N SER A 164 -4.86 8.83 33.02
CA SER A 164 -3.50 8.74 33.57
C SER A 164 -2.93 7.34 33.55
N GLU A 165 -3.73 6.37 34.00
CA GLU A 165 -3.35 4.98 34.08
C GLU A 165 -3.06 4.40 32.70
N GLY A 166 -3.86 4.76 31.70
CA GLY A 166 -3.68 4.30 30.33
C GLY A 166 -2.48 4.92 29.62
N ARG A 167 -2.28 6.25 29.71
CA ARG A 167 -1.06 6.87 29.13
C ARG A 167 0.21 6.45 29.85
N ASN A 168 0.18 6.28 31.17
CA ASN A 168 1.34 5.80 31.93
C ASN A 168 1.68 4.36 31.53
N PHE A 169 0.68 3.51 31.30
CA PHE A 169 0.87 2.18 30.74
C PHE A 169 1.51 2.25 29.33
N LEU A 170 0.94 3.03 28.41
CA LEU A 170 1.49 3.15 27.05
C LEU A 170 2.92 3.73 27.03
N ALA A 171 3.25 4.62 27.99
CA ALA A 171 4.56 5.25 28.08
C ALA A 171 5.68 4.32 28.57
N LYS A 172 5.34 3.19 29.22
CA LYS A 172 6.31 2.21 29.71
C LYS A 172 6.49 1.00 28.79
N GLU A 173 5.48 0.69 27.98
CA GLU A 173 5.51 -0.47 27.08
C GLU A 173 6.13 -0.11 25.73
N GLU A 174 7.06 -0.95 25.26
CA GLU A 174 7.73 -0.78 23.95
C GLU A 174 6.71 -0.70 22.81
N ASN A 175 5.71 -1.59 22.80
CA ASN A 175 4.65 -1.57 21.79
C ASN A 175 3.83 -0.26 21.82
N GLY A 176 3.69 0.36 22.99
CA GLY A 176 3.00 1.65 23.14
C GLY A 176 3.76 2.79 22.47
N LEU A 177 5.08 2.85 22.67
CA LEU A 177 5.94 3.84 22.01
C LEU A 177 6.07 3.59 20.50
N GLN A 178 6.16 2.33 20.09
CA GLN A 178 6.17 1.96 18.67
C GLN A 178 4.86 2.35 17.96
N LEU A 179 3.70 2.18 18.61
CA LEU A 179 2.41 2.66 18.10
C LEU A 179 2.42 4.16 17.88
N LEU A 180 2.86 4.93 18.88
CA LEU A 180 2.96 6.39 18.77
C LEU A 180 3.84 6.79 17.59
N LYS A 181 5.05 6.22 17.52
CA LYS A 181 6.02 6.48 16.45
C LYS A 181 5.41 6.16 15.09
N LYS A 182 4.85 4.96 14.91
CA LYS A 182 4.24 4.52 13.66
C LYS A 182 3.13 5.46 13.20
N LEU A 183 2.18 5.77 14.09
CA LEU A 183 1.04 6.63 13.76
C LEU A 183 1.50 8.05 13.41
N LEU A 184 2.48 8.60 14.13
CA LEU A 184 3.06 9.91 13.84
C LEU A 184 3.89 9.93 12.55
N THR A 185 4.61 8.87 12.17
CA THR A 185 5.40 8.90 10.93
C THR A 185 4.55 8.80 9.66
N GLU A 186 3.31 8.33 9.78
CA GLU A 186 2.44 8.01 8.64
C GLU A 186 1.42 9.13 8.32
N GLN A 187 1.69 10.38 8.72
CA GLN A 187 0.79 11.53 8.52
C GLN A 187 0.37 11.78 7.07
N GLU A 188 1.23 11.44 6.10
CA GLU A 188 0.92 11.59 4.68
C GLU A 188 -0.21 10.64 4.26
N HIS A 189 -0.23 9.41 4.78
CA HIS A 189 -1.30 8.45 4.54
C HIS A 189 -2.61 8.89 5.20
N TRP A 190 -2.55 9.46 6.41
CA TRP A 190 -3.72 10.02 7.09
C TRP A 190 -4.24 11.30 6.40
N GLY A 191 -3.42 11.98 5.60
CA GLY A 191 -3.76 13.22 4.90
C GLY A 191 -4.66 13.05 3.67
N LEU A 192 -4.91 11.82 3.23
CA LEU A 192 -5.85 11.52 2.15
C LEU A 192 -7.28 11.97 2.52
N THR A 193 -8.11 12.35 1.54
CA THR A 193 -9.40 13.04 1.77
C THR A 193 -10.31 12.39 2.82
N GLN A 194 -10.34 11.06 2.88
CA GLN A 194 -11.13 10.30 3.88
C GLN A 194 -10.40 10.07 5.20
N GLY A 195 -9.07 10.21 5.26
CA GLY A 195 -8.23 9.97 6.43
C GLY A 195 -8.19 11.12 7.46
N LYS A 196 -8.76 12.29 7.15
CA LYS A 196 -8.68 13.49 8.02
C LYS A 196 -9.12 13.22 9.47
N CYS A 197 -10.18 12.44 9.66
CA CYS A 197 -10.65 12.06 11.00
C CYS A 197 -9.60 11.21 11.74
N MET A 198 -8.96 10.27 11.05
CA MET A 198 -7.89 9.45 11.62
C MET A 198 -6.68 10.30 11.99
N LYS A 199 -6.29 11.25 11.12
CA LYS A 199 -5.21 12.20 11.36
C LYS A 199 -5.41 12.95 12.67
N ARG A 200 -6.62 13.49 12.88
CA ARG A 200 -6.98 14.16 14.14
C ARG A 200 -6.88 13.22 15.34
N ILE A 201 -7.42 12.01 15.26
CA ILE A 201 -7.38 11.04 16.38
C ILE A 201 -5.94 10.67 16.72
N VAL A 202 -5.07 10.50 15.73
CA VAL A 202 -3.64 10.25 15.93
C VAL A 202 -2.97 11.40 16.68
N LEU A 203 -3.24 12.65 16.29
CA LEU A 203 -2.70 13.81 17.00
C LEU A 203 -3.25 13.92 18.43
N THR A 204 -4.52 13.59 18.65
CA THR A 204 -5.11 13.52 20.00
C THR A 204 -4.46 12.46 20.86
N LEU A 205 -4.22 11.25 20.31
CA LEU A 205 -3.48 10.19 20.99
C LEU A 205 -2.06 10.66 21.36
N ALA A 206 -1.34 11.25 20.41
CA ALA A 206 0.00 11.76 20.63
C ALA A 206 0.02 12.82 21.73
N TYR A 207 -0.87 13.82 21.66
CA TYR A 207 -1.04 14.82 22.72
C TYR A 207 -1.26 14.17 24.08
N ASN A 208 -2.24 13.26 24.19
CA ASN A 208 -2.55 12.55 25.43
C ASN A 208 -1.34 11.80 26.01
N MET A 209 -0.55 11.13 25.17
CA MET A 209 0.65 10.43 25.62
C MET A 209 1.76 11.40 26.06
N THR A 210 1.95 12.54 25.38
CA THR A 210 2.94 13.57 25.76
C THR A 210 2.62 14.32 27.05
N LEU A 211 1.46 14.09 27.65
CA LEU A 211 1.19 14.49 29.04
C LEU A 211 2.09 13.74 30.04
N VAL A 212 2.77 12.66 29.62
CA VAL A 212 3.87 12.04 30.36
C VAL A 212 5.20 12.60 29.80
N ASP A 213 5.99 13.25 30.65
CA ASP A 213 7.18 14.00 30.21
C ASP A 213 8.20 13.15 29.45
N ASN A 214 8.41 11.89 29.85
CA ASN A 214 9.32 10.98 29.15
C ASN A 214 8.90 10.72 27.69
N VAL A 215 7.58 10.70 27.41
CA VAL A 215 7.07 10.56 26.05
C VAL A 215 7.26 11.85 25.26
N ALA A 216 7.05 13.01 25.87
CA ALA A 216 7.35 14.29 25.22
C ALA A 216 8.83 14.40 24.85
N LEU A 217 9.73 13.99 25.75
CA LEU A 217 11.17 13.93 25.50
C LEU A 217 11.54 12.91 24.43
N PHE A 218 10.86 11.76 24.37
CA PHE A 218 11.00 10.79 23.28
C PHE A 218 10.58 11.38 21.93
N VAL A 219 9.48 12.13 21.88
CA VAL A 219 9.05 12.80 20.64
C VAL A 219 10.05 13.88 20.23
N LEU A 220 10.56 14.66 21.19
CA LEU A 220 11.56 15.71 20.96
C LEU A 220 12.92 15.17 20.51
N SER A 221 13.31 13.97 20.96
CA SER A 221 14.60 13.37 20.59
C SER A 221 14.63 12.83 19.16
N GLU A 222 13.47 12.61 18.54
CA GLU A 222 13.35 12.14 17.16
C GLU A 222 12.86 13.25 16.22
N GLU A 223 13.78 13.79 15.41
CA GLU A 223 13.48 14.84 14.43
C GLU A 223 12.34 14.45 13.46
N MET A 224 12.26 13.18 13.05
CA MET A 224 11.20 12.72 12.16
C MET A 224 9.81 12.88 12.77
N LEU A 225 9.66 12.69 14.09
CA LEU A 225 8.38 12.83 14.79
C LEU A 225 7.96 14.29 14.91
N THR A 226 8.88 15.16 15.31
CA THR A 226 8.61 16.61 15.37
C THR A 226 8.28 17.18 13.99
N ASN A 227 9.02 16.79 12.94
CA ASN A 227 8.73 17.20 11.57
C ASN A 227 7.35 16.70 11.10
N ALA A 228 6.95 15.48 11.48
CA ALA A 228 5.63 14.96 11.12
C ALA A 228 4.49 15.74 11.78
N ILE A 229 4.66 16.17 13.03
CA ILE A 229 3.70 17.03 13.73
C ILE A 229 3.62 18.42 13.06
N LEU A 230 4.76 19.01 12.73
CA LEU A 230 4.83 20.33 12.07
C LEU A 230 4.15 20.34 10.70
N LYS A 231 4.24 19.24 9.93
CA LYS A 231 3.51 19.09 8.65
C LYS A 231 1.99 19.22 8.80
N CYS A 232 1.44 18.94 9.98
CA CYS A 232 0.01 19.07 10.27
C CYS A 232 -0.45 20.51 10.51
N LEU A 233 0.46 21.49 10.49
CA LEU A 233 0.12 22.92 10.49
C LEU A 233 -0.21 23.44 9.07
N GLY A 234 -0.35 22.57 8.08
CA GLY A 234 -0.58 22.97 6.69
C GLY A 234 -1.88 23.74 6.49
N VAL A 235 -1.86 24.76 5.63
CA VAL A 235 -3.04 25.60 5.30
C VAL A 235 -4.20 24.79 4.71
N ASN A 236 -3.91 23.62 4.13
CA ASN A 236 -4.90 22.73 3.52
C ASN A 236 -5.48 21.69 4.50
N ASP A 237 -4.93 21.58 5.72
CA ASP A 237 -5.48 20.71 6.74
C ASP A 237 -6.75 21.31 7.35
N ALA A 238 -7.60 20.45 7.91
CA ALA A 238 -8.81 20.90 8.58
C ALA A 238 -8.47 21.66 9.89
N PRO A 239 -9.24 22.69 10.29
CA PRO A 239 -8.94 23.50 11.47
C PRO A 239 -8.75 22.68 12.75
N ASP A 240 -9.49 21.58 12.92
CA ASP A 240 -9.40 20.69 14.08
C ASP A 240 -8.10 19.87 14.10
N VAL A 241 -7.58 19.46 12.94
CA VAL A 241 -6.25 18.82 12.79
C VAL A 241 -5.15 19.81 13.14
N VAL A 242 -5.20 21.03 12.59
CA VAL A 242 -4.22 22.08 12.86
C VAL A 242 -4.22 22.46 14.34
N SER A 243 -5.41 22.62 14.92
CA SER A 243 -5.61 22.92 16.34
C SER A 243 -5.02 21.83 17.25
N ALA A 244 -5.23 20.55 16.93
CA ALA A 244 -4.63 19.44 17.66
C ALA A 244 -3.10 19.41 17.55
N ALA A 245 -2.54 19.70 16.37
CA ALA A 245 -1.10 19.81 16.17
C ALA A 245 -0.50 20.98 16.97
N MET A 246 -1.17 22.12 17.03
CA MET A 246 -0.73 23.27 17.84
C MET A 246 -0.65 22.94 19.32
N LEU A 247 -1.67 22.28 19.88
CA LEU A 247 -1.66 21.87 21.30
C LEU A 247 -0.52 20.90 21.60
N LEU A 248 -0.26 19.96 20.69
CA LEU A 248 0.88 19.05 20.81
C LEU A 248 2.20 19.81 20.76
N ILE A 249 2.37 20.75 19.83
CA ILE A 249 3.57 21.58 19.74
C ILE A 249 3.77 22.41 21.02
N TYR A 250 2.72 23.08 21.50
CA TYR A 250 2.75 23.82 22.76
C TYR A 250 3.23 22.93 23.90
N ARG A 251 2.67 21.73 24.04
CA ARG A 251 3.05 20.77 25.08
C ARG A 251 4.53 20.36 24.98
N LEU A 252 5.03 20.12 23.77
CA LEU A 252 6.44 19.77 23.55
C LEU A 252 7.37 20.94 23.90
N LEU A 253 7.01 22.16 23.54
CA LEU A 253 7.77 23.37 23.89
C LEU A 253 7.80 23.60 25.40
N GLU A 254 6.65 23.45 26.06
CA GLU A 254 6.52 23.56 27.52
C GLU A 254 7.47 22.59 28.23
N VAL A 255 7.46 21.30 27.85
CA VAL A 255 8.34 20.29 28.45
C VAL A 255 9.81 20.61 28.19
N SER A 256 10.16 20.99 26.95
CA SER A 256 11.53 21.35 26.58
C SER A 256 12.06 22.51 27.41
N PHE A 257 11.23 23.55 27.61
CA PHE A 257 11.57 24.73 28.40
C PHE A 257 11.76 24.39 29.88
N HIS A 258 10.79 23.70 30.49
CA HIS A 258 10.88 23.32 31.91
C HIS A 258 12.05 22.36 32.19
N ALA A 259 12.37 21.48 31.25
CA ALA A 259 13.51 20.57 31.38
C ALA A 259 14.87 21.25 31.09
N GLY A 260 14.88 22.49 30.60
CA GLY A 260 16.10 23.19 30.21
C GLY A 260 16.83 22.52 29.04
N ILE A 261 16.12 21.76 28.20
CA ILE A 261 16.70 21.03 27.08
C ILE A 261 16.62 21.91 25.84
N PRO A 262 17.75 22.22 25.18
CA PRO A 262 17.75 22.91 23.90
C PRO A 262 16.98 22.08 22.87
N SER A 263 15.94 22.66 22.28
CA SER A 263 15.16 22.05 21.21
C SER A 263 15.24 22.92 19.97
N ALA A 264 15.41 22.29 18.81
CA ALA A 264 15.32 22.96 17.51
C ALA A 264 13.86 23.20 17.08
N LEU A 265 12.88 22.75 17.86
CA LEU A 265 11.45 22.89 17.54
C LEU A 265 11.02 24.36 17.36
N PRO A 266 11.39 25.33 18.23
CA PRO A 266 11.01 26.74 18.05
C PRO A 266 11.43 27.32 16.69
N GLU A 267 12.60 26.93 16.19
CA GLU A 267 13.15 27.45 14.93
C GLU A 267 12.42 26.92 13.69
N LYS A 268 11.79 25.76 13.81
CA LYS A 268 11.08 25.08 12.71
C LYS A 268 9.61 25.44 12.60
N ILE A 269 9.06 26.07 13.64
CA ILE A 269 7.65 26.43 13.67
C ILE A 269 7.38 27.59 12.69
N PRO A 270 6.37 27.49 11.80
CA PRO A 270 6.00 28.58 10.90
C PRO A 270 5.24 29.69 11.65
N TRP A 271 5.94 30.50 12.44
CA TRP A 271 5.35 31.52 13.31
C TRP A 271 4.46 32.55 12.60
N SER A 272 4.79 32.90 11.35
CA SER A 272 3.95 33.78 10.54
C SER A 272 2.57 33.18 10.26
N LEU A 273 2.52 31.88 10.00
CA LEU A 273 1.28 31.15 9.80
C LEU A 273 0.46 31.07 11.08
N ILE A 274 1.09 30.71 12.21
CA ILE A 274 0.42 30.66 13.52
C ILE A 274 -0.16 32.03 13.88
N ARG A 275 0.60 33.11 13.66
CA ARG A 275 0.13 34.47 13.89
C ARG A 275 -1.13 34.79 13.09
N SER A 276 -1.21 34.38 11.82
CA SER A 276 -2.42 34.58 11.01
C SER A 276 -3.66 33.82 11.53
N MET A 277 -3.46 32.74 12.29
CA MET A 277 -4.52 31.94 12.88
C MET A 277 -5.09 32.53 14.19
N THR A 278 -4.40 33.51 14.80
CA THR A 278 -4.89 34.22 16.00
C THR A 278 -6.11 35.09 15.77
N THR A 279 -6.50 35.29 14.50
CA THR A 279 -7.72 35.98 14.07
C THR A 279 -8.66 35.04 13.30
N SER A 280 -8.50 33.72 13.47
CA SER A 280 -9.35 32.71 12.85
C SER A 280 -10.80 32.86 13.32
N SER A 281 -11.76 32.54 12.45
CA SER A 281 -13.17 32.41 12.84
C SER A 281 -13.47 31.13 13.64
N ASP A 282 -12.55 30.15 13.62
CA ASP A 282 -12.63 28.95 14.45
C ASP A 282 -12.11 29.25 15.86
N PRO A 283 -12.96 29.19 16.92
CA PRO A 283 -12.56 29.61 18.26
C PRO A 283 -11.46 28.74 18.89
N GLN A 284 -11.40 27.45 18.55
CA GLN A 284 -10.36 26.56 19.09
C GLN A 284 -9.01 26.89 18.46
N LEU A 285 -8.99 27.08 17.14
CA LEU A 285 -7.79 27.46 16.42
C LEU A 285 -7.30 28.85 16.84
N GLU A 286 -8.21 29.80 17.01
CA GLU A 286 -7.91 31.15 17.53
C GLU A 286 -7.31 31.08 18.95
N GLY A 287 -7.95 30.35 19.86
CA GLY A 287 -7.48 30.21 21.24
C GLY A 287 -6.11 29.53 21.34
N ASN A 288 -5.93 28.42 20.62
CA ASN A 288 -4.69 27.64 20.68
C ASN A 288 -3.51 28.37 20.01
N SER A 289 -3.76 29.11 18.92
CA SER A 289 -2.72 29.93 18.30
C SER A 289 -2.29 31.10 19.18
N LYS A 290 -3.22 31.77 19.88
CA LYS A 290 -2.89 32.82 20.86
C LYS A 290 -2.06 32.27 22.02
N MET A 291 -2.48 31.16 22.61
CA MET A 291 -1.74 30.48 23.70
C MET A 291 -0.30 30.17 23.27
N LEU A 292 -0.12 29.63 22.07
CA LEU A 292 1.21 29.28 21.55
C LEU A 292 2.07 30.52 21.24
N MET A 293 1.47 31.62 20.78
CA MET A 293 2.15 32.90 20.58
C MET A 293 2.59 33.54 21.91
N GLU A 294 1.71 33.57 22.91
CA GLU A 294 2.00 34.11 24.25
C GLU A 294 3.15 33.35 24.94
N PHE A 295 3.17 32.02 24.78
CA PHE A 295 4.27 31.20 25.28
C PHE A 295 5.60 31.58 24.65
N MET A 296 5.63 31.80 23.33
CA MET A 296 6.85 32.22 22.63
C MET A 296 7.34 33.60 23.02
N GLU A 297 6.43 34.55 23.24
CA GLU A 297 6.80 35.89 23.69
C GLU A 297 7.44 35.84 25.08
N THR A 298 6.92 34.96 25.94
CA THR A 298 7.49 34.69 27.27
C THR A 298 8.86 34.01 27.18
N PHE A 299 9.00 33.01 26.30
CA PHE A 299 10.26 32.30 26.03
C PHE A 299 11.34 33.26 25.49
N ALA A 300 11.00 34.10 24.51
CA ALA A 300 11.91 35.06 23.91
C ALA A 300 12.33 36.19 24.89
N GLY A 301 11.45 36.55 25.85
CA GLY A 301 11.75 37.53 26.89
C GLY A 301 12.55 36.98 28.08
N SER A 302 12.75 35.66 28.16
CA SER A 302 13.50 34.99 29.24
C SER A 302 14.86 34.44 28.79
N SER A 303 15.23 34.67 27.52
CA SER A 303 16.52 34.34 26.89
C SER A 303 17.44 35.56 26.87
#